data_AF-A0A4R7D3R6-F1
#
_entry.id   AF-A0A4R7D3R6-F1
#
_cell.length_a   1.000
_cell.length_b   1.000
_cell.length_c   1.000
_cell.angle_alpha   90.00
_cell.angle_beta   90.00
_cell.angle_gamma   90.00
#
_symmetry.space_group_name_H-M   'P 1'
#
loop_
_entity.id
_entity.type
_entity.pdbx_description
1 polymer ?
#
loop_
_entity_poly.entity_id
_entity_poly.type
_entity_poly.pdbx_seq_one_letter_code
_entity_poly.pdbx_strand_id
1 'polypeptide(L)'
;METNLTNDRNYKYEKAKEKVQAIKSFYGNLLAYCIVIPFLAYINYNTTSFLWFIFPAIGWGFGLVMNGLYAFGYNPLFGKNWEERKIKEFMQES
;
A
#
# COMPACT_ATOMS: atom_id res chain seq x y z
N MET A 1 -6.40 21.77 -29.09
CA MET A 1 -6.69 22.19 -27.69
C MET A 1 -7.52 21.15 -26.92
N GLU A 2 -8.43 20.39 -27.55
CA GLU A 2 -9.20 19.34 -26.87
C GLU A 2 -8.38 18.09 -26.44
N THR A 3 -7.30 17.78 -27.16
CA THR A 3 -6.44 16.60 -26.90
C THR A 3 -5.69 16.67 -25.56
N ASN A 4 -5.31 17.87 -25.12
CA ASN A 4 -4.63 18.05 -23.83
C ASN A 4 -5.60 17.86 -22.64
N LEU A 5 -6.84 18.34 -22.78
CA LEU A 5 -7.89 18.21 -21.75
C LEU A 5 -8.38 16.77 -21.56
N THR A 6 -8.37 15.94 -22.60
CA THR A 6 -8.69 14.50 -22.47
C THR A 6 -7.54 13.73 -21.84
N ASN A 7 -6.29 14.07 -22.17
CA ASN A 7 -5.10 13.46 -21.58
C ASN A 7 -4.98 13.79 -20.07
N ASP A 8 -5.19 15.06 -19.70
CA ASP A 8 -5.21 15.50 -18.29
C ASP A 8 -6.30 14.81 -17.45
N ARG A 9 -7.49 14.61 -18.05
CA ARG A 9 -8.60 13.94 -17.37
C ARG A 9 -8.33 12.45 -17.18
N ASN A 10 -7.83 11.76 -18.21
CA ASN A 10 -7.47 10.34 -18.11
C ASN A 10 -6.34 10.11 -17.09
N TYR A 11 -5.33 10.96 -17.11
CA TYR A 11 -4.21 10.90 -16.17
C TYR A 11 -4.66 11.04 -14.70
N LYS A 12 -5.51 12.04 -14.40
CA LYS A 12 -6.10 12.21 -13.06
C LYS A 12 -6.94 11.01 -12.66
N TYR A 13 -7.66 10.41 -13.60
CA TYR A 13 -8.53 9.26 -13.36
C TYR A 13 -7.73 7.99 -13.07
N GLU A 14 -6.66 7.72 -13.83
CA GLU A 14 -5.75 6.60 -13.56
C GLU A 14 -5.07 6.74 -12.22
N LYS A 15 -4.57 7.93 -11.89
CA LYS A 15 -3.91 8.17 -10.61
C LYS A 15 -4.85 8.00 -9.41
N ALA A 16 -6.11 8.39 -9.57
CA ALA A 16 -7.13 8.12 -8.56
C ALA A 16 -7.43 6.61 -8.45
N LYS A 17 -7.51 5.91 -9.58
CA LYS A 17 -7.77 4.46 -9.64
C LYS A 17 -6.64 3.64 -9.02
N GLU A 18 -5.38 3.97 -9.30
CA GLU A 18 -4.20 3.32 -8.69
C GLU A 18 -4.23 3.45 -7.16
N LYS A 19 -4.51 4.65 -6.65
CA LYS A 19 -4.61 4.87 -5.20
C LYS A 19 -5.70 4.01 -4.57
N VAL A 20 -6.88 3.97 -5.17
CA VAL A 20 -7.98 3.15 -4.68
C VAL A 20 -7.61 1.66 -4.70
N GLN A 21 -6.93 1.21 -5.75
CA GLN A 21 -6.50 -0.18 -5.89
C GLN A 21 -5.42 -0.57 -4.86
N ALA A 22 -4.45 0.32 -4.60
CA ALA A 22 -3.44 0.12 -3.57
C ALA A 22 -4.05 0.08 -2.16
N ILE A 23 -4.96 1.00 -1.85
CA ILE A 23 -5.71 1.01 -0.58
C ILE A 23 -6.51 -0.28 -0.42
N LYS A 24 -7.21 -0.72 -1.47
CA LYS A 24 -8.00 -1.96 -1.42
C LYS A 24 -7.13 -3.19 -1.14
N SER A 25 -5.95 -3.27 -1.76
CA SER A 25 -5.00 -4.36 -1.53
C SER A 25 -4.42 -4.33 -0.11
N PHE A 26 -4.09 -3.14 0.40
CA PHE A 26 -3.66 -2.95 1.78
C PHE A 26 -4.73 -3.40 2.78
N TYR A 27 -5.98 -2.95 2.63
CA TYR A 27 -7.07 -3.34 3.52
C TYR A 27 -7.32 -4.86 3.51
N GLY A 28 -7.20 -5.51 2.35
CA GLY A 28 -7.32 -6.97 2.26
C GLY A 28 -6.27 -7.69 3.12
N ASN A 29 -5.00 -7.31 2.98
CA ASN A 29 -3.92 -7.88 3.79
C ASN A 29 -4.03 -7.50 5.28
N LEU A 30 -4.48 -6.28 5.60
CA LEU A 30 -4.66 -5.81 6.98
C LEU A 30 -5.76 -6.61 7.68
N LEU A 31 -6.87 -6.85 6.99
CA LEU A 31 -8.00 -7.61 7.51
C LEU A 31 -7.61 -9.08 7.71
N ALA A 32 -6.91 -9.67 6.75
CA ALA A 32 -6.32 -11.00 6.89
C ALA A 32 -5.36 -11.07 8.09
N TYR A 33 -4.45 -10.10 8.25
CA TYR A 33 -3.54 -10.02 9.39
C TYR A 33 -4.29 -9.94 10.72
N CYS A 34 -5.32 -9.10 10.80
CA CYS A 34 -6.12 -8.90 12.00
C CYS A 34 -6.91 -10.16 12.40
N ILE A 35 -7.21 -11.08 11.48
CA ILE A 35 -7.87 -12.36 11.78
C ILE A 35 -6.84 -13.46 12.07
N VAL A 36 -5.79 -13.55 11.25
CA VAL A 36 -4.79 -14.62 11.31
C VAL A 36 -3.93 -14.51 12.57
N ILE A 37 -3.49 -13.31 12.95
CA ILE A 37 -2.64 -13.12 14.14
C ILE A 37 -3.32 -13.55 15.44
N PRO A 38 -4.55 -13.11 15.78
CA PRO A 38 -5.22 -13.60 16.99
C PRO A 38 -5.57 -15.09 16.91
N PHE A 39 -5.84 -15.64 15.72
CA PHE A 39 -6.02 -17.07 15.55
C PHE A 39 -4.74 -17.86 15.90
N LEU A 40 -3.57 -17.40 15.41
CA LEU A 40 -2.28 -17.99 15.78
C LEU A 40 -1.96 -17.77 17.27
N ALA A 41 -2.26 -16.61 17.84
CA ALA A 41 -2.06 -16.33 19.25
C ALA A 41 -2.91 -17.26 20.14
N TYR A 42 -4.14 -17.55 19.73
CA TYR A 42 -5.03 -18.48 20.43
C TYR A 42 -4.49 -19.92 20.42
N ILE A 43 -3.96 -20.38 19.29
CA ILE A 43 -3.29 -21.69 19.19
C ILE A 43 -2.02 -21.71 20.04
N ASN A 44 -1.22 -20.64 19.98
CA ASN A 44 0.01 -20.53 20.76
C ASN A 44 -0.26 -20.64 22.26
N TYR A 45 -1.28 -19.95 22.76
CA TYR A 45 -1.70 -20.00 24.16
C TYR A 45 -2.08 -21.40 24.64
N ASN A 46 -2.64 -22.24 23.76
CA ASN A 46 -3.06 -23.60 24.13
C ASN A 46 -1.96 -24.66 23.99
N THR A 47 -0.99 -24.49 23.09
CA THR A 47 -0.07 -25.58 22.73
C THR A 47 1.32 -25.47 23.37
N THR A 48 1.85 -24.26 23.59
CA THR A 48 3.28 -24.10 23.91
C THR A 48 3.56 -22.84 24.74
N SER A 49 4.47 -22.88 25.73
CA SER A 49 4.92 -21.70 26.50
C SER A 49 5.82 -20.71 25.73
N PHE A 50 6.08 -20.97 24.44
CA PHE A 50 6.96 -20.20 23.58
C PHE A 50 6.14 -19.40 22.54
N LEU A 51 6.35 -18.08 22.51
CA LEU A 51 5.61 -17.09 21.70
C LEU A 51 5.98 -17.14 20.20
N TRP A 52 5.88 -18.31 19.56
CA TRP A 52 6.25 -18.50 18.16
C TRP A 52 5.40 -17.68 17.17
N PHE A 53 4.18 -17.25 17.56
CA PHE A 53 3.33 -16.41 16.70
C PHE A 53 3.95 -15.04 16.38
N ILE A 54 4.93 -14.59 17.17
CA ILE A 54 5.62 -13.30 16.97
C ILE A 54 6.42 -13.30 15.66
N PHE A 55 6.94 -14.44 15.20
CA PHE A 55 7.71 -14.55 13.97
C PHE A 55 6.87 -14.23 12.72
N PRO A 56 5.72 -14.91 12.48
CA PRO A 56 4.82 -14.51 11.40
C PRO A 56 4.22 -13.12 11.64
N ALA A 57 3.93 -12.74 12.89
CA ALA A 57 3.43 -11.40 13.19
C ALA A 57 4.40 -10.28 12.74
N ILE A 58 5.69 -10.43 13.02
CA ILE A 58 6.72 -9.45 12.65
C ILE A 58 7.00 -9.51 11.14
N GLY A 59 7.15 -10.72 10.58
CA GLY A 59 7.44 -10.89 9.15
C GLY A 59 6.33 -10.35 8.24
N TRP A 60 5.08 -10.73 8.52
CA TRP A 60 3.92 -10.18 7.80
C TRP A 60 3.65 -8.73 8.17
N GLY A 61 3.87 -8.34 9.43
CA GLY A 61 3.70 -6.97 9.87
C GLY A 61 4.60 -6.00 9.10
N PHE A 62 5.84 -6.38 8.82
CA PHE A 62 6.75 -5.58 8.00
C PHE A 62 6.24 -5.41 6.56
N GLY A 63 5.79 -6.50 5.93
CA GLY A 63 5.16 -6.45 4.61
C GLY A 63 3.90 -5.58 4.58
N LEU A 64 3.10 -5.63 5.64
CA LEU A 64 1.90 -4.81 5.82
C LEU A 64 2.25 -3.32 5.92
N VAL A 65 3.28 -2.97 6.69
CA VAL A 65 3.78 -1.60 6.82
C VAL A 65 4.29 -1.08 5.48
N MET A 66 5.08 -1.86 4.74
CA MET A 66 5.54 -1.48 3.40
C MET A 66 4.37 -1.26 2.43
N ASN A 67 3.38 -2.16 2.45
CA ASN A 67 2.20 -2.04 1.59
C ASN A 67 1.31 -0.85 2.00
N GLY A 68 1.24 -0.54 3.30
CA GLY A 68 0.53 0.62 3.83
C GLY A 68 1.20 1.94 3.44
N LEU A 69 2.52 2.02 3.57
CA LEU A 69 3.29 3.18 3.11
C LEU A 69 3.06 3.45 1.61
N TYR A 70 3.05 2.39 0.80
CA TYR A 70 2.72 2.47 -0.62
C TYR A 70 1.27 2.93 -0.86
N ALA A 71 0.30 2.31 -0.18
CA ALA A 71 -1.13 2.60 -0.35
C ALA A 71 -1.54 4.02 0.08
N PHE A 72 -0.93 4.54 1.15
CA PHE A 72 -1.17 5.91 1.61
C PHE A 72 -0.38 6.96 0.83
N GLY A 73 0.41 6.55 -0.17
CA GLY A 73 1.26 7.46 -0.96
C GLY A 73 2.36 8.12 -0.12
N TYR A 74 2.68 7.53 1.03
CA TYR A 74 3.74 7.96 1.91
C TYR A 74 4.98 7.17 1.55
N ASN A 75 5.54 7.46 0.38
CA ASN A 75 6.81 6.89 -0.03
C ASN A 75 7.88 7.55 0.86
N PRO A 76 8.47 6.85 1.85
CA PRO A 76 9.35 7.48 2.84
C PRO A 76 10.63 8.08 2.21
N LEU A 77 10.93 7.74 0.96
CA LEU A 77 12.10 8.21 0.22
C LEU A 77 11.78 9.34 -0.79
N PHE A 78 10.58 9.35 -1.38
CA PHE A 78 10.25 10.27 -2.47
C PHE A 78 8.77 10.65 -2.40
N GLY A 79 8.45 11.60 -1.52
CA GLY A 79 7.09 12.08 -1.32
C GLY A 79 6.41 12.55 -2.61
N LYS A 80 5.09 12.73 -2.55
CA LYS A 80 4.16 13.12 -3.63
C LYS A 80 4.68 14.23 -4.58
N ASN A 81 5.56 15.11 -4.11
CA ASN A 81 6.24 16.15 -4.89
C ASN A 81 7.25 15.62 -5.93
N TRP A 82 7.83 14.43 -5.75
CA TRP A 82 8.70 13.80 -6.77
C TRP A 82 7.89 13.22 -7.91
N GLU A 83 6.78 12.52 -7.62
CA GLU A 83 5.87 12.07 -8.67
C GLU A 83 5.32 13.23 -9.49
N GLU A 84 4.81 14.29 -8.83
CA GLU A 84 4.30 15.46 -9.55
C GLU A 84 5.37 16.15 -10.41
N ARG A 85 6.65 16.13 -9.98
CA ARG A 85 7.77 16.62 -10.79
C ARG A 85 8.07 15.71 -11.97
N LYS A 86 8.14 14.39 -11.77
CA LYS A 86 8.42 13.44 -12.85
C LYS A 86 7.34 13.43 -13.92
N ILE A 87 6.08 13.50 -13.52
CA ILE A 87 4.98 13.61 -14.47
C ILE A 87 5.03 14.94 -15.24
N LYS A 88 5.39 16.05 -14.59
CA LYS A 88 5.64 17.32 -15.29
C LYS A 88 6.79 17.22 -16.30
N GLU A 89 7.88 16.54 -15.95
CA GLU A 89 9.00 16.28 -16.87
C GLU A 89 8.53 15.49 -18.10
N PHE A 90 7.85 14.36 -17.91
CA PHE A 90 7.34 13.55 -19.03
C PHE A 90 6.34 14.29 -19.92
N MET A 91 5.53 15.19 -19.34
CA MET A 91 4.54 15.98 -20.06
C MET A 91 5.15 17.21 -20.77
N GLN A 92 6.36 17.63 -20.41
CA GLN A 92 7.12 18.68 -21.12
C GLN A 92 8.07 18.12 -22.19
N GLU A 93 8.45 16.85 -22.09
CA GLU A 93 9.25 16.14 -23.10
C GLU A 93 8.43 15.63 -24.29
N SER A 94 7.10 15.83 -24.29
CA SER A 94 6.17 15.48 -25.38
C SER A 94 5.39 16.69 -25.88
#